data_AF-A0A8H3BY55-F1
#
_entry.id   AF-A0A8H3BY55-F1
#
_cell.length_a   1.000
_cell.length_b   1.000
_cell.length_c   1.000
_cell.angle_alpha   90.00
_cell.angle_beta   90.00
_cell.angle_gamma   90.00
#
_symmetry.space_group_name_H-M   'P 1'
#
loop_
_entity.id
_entity.type
_entity.pdbx_description
1 polymer ?
#
loop_
_entity_poly.entity_id
_entity_poly.type
_entity_poly.pdbx_seq_one_letter_code
_entity_poly.pdbx_strand_id
1 'polypeptide(L)'
;MYSASRRIHTSPTWSKKLKIPDPTVPKKPHIPTPKEKELMFKRRVEKAERDERVDISMSLTEVKTYQGGFTQPRILRASNWFPGGTYIAKNKVYEKPLGSAYEPHTVYILESRYPIKTQEPGRPDVPEHVVDVIHEPLWLQYLKYKNSAKIGGNARLSMDAAWWPFLARRIRKTEPEPWWEKGEDPEQLRLEALGLTESDHPPEPLRAFYGDITQYRPNGTKIVEPTPTKTIVPQRKGILIGEIRAQYEPLLEKEPFWRPLVAVTLATRPLANTLVRLCRSLPRGLPFYASIDTHDRKTVVSFPDRMRLLRLRRMRELTLEIAQRLEGYYGGFIGIRFNKDDRGRAVRGERLEQPLPDPLRVIRVGLGEWYGLEKEMELWKLEAADAGVDIDVKPMDEWGRRLDESGTVLPGQEIAEGVEYQAGEQETFDSEDDDDAIKDEEGGDEDEAAHGGEQQTVKAGSPAKSRKDAVAPMVQNAVSVGV
;
A
#
# COMPACT_ATOMS: atom_id res chain seq x y z
N MET A 1 -36.18 38.44 -22.72
CA MET A 1 -36.48 37.38 -21.75
C MET A 1 -36.75 36.08 -22.51
N TYR A 2 -35.72 35.24 -22.69
CA TYR A 2 -35.88 33.91 -23.29
C TYR A 2 -35.54 32.87 -22.23
N SER A 3 -36.57 32.18 -21.74
CA SER A 3 -36.47 31.11 -20.76
C SER A 3 -35.99 29.84 -21.46
N ALA A 4 -34.70 29.53 -21.33
CA ALA A 4 -34.14 28.28 -21.80
C ALA A 4 -34.53 27.14 -20.84
N SER A 5 -35.64 26.48 -21.14
CA SER A 5 -36.10 25.28 -20.44
C SER A 5 -35.11 24.14 -20.70
N ARG A 6 -34.30 23.81 -19.69
CA ARG A 6 -33.38 22.67 -19.75
C ARG A 6 -34.19 21.38 -19.67
N ARG A 7 -34.30 20.66 -20.79
CA ARG A 7 -34.77 19.27 -20.81
C ARG A 7 -33.80 18.41 -20.01
N ILE A 8 -34.26 17.92 -18.87
CA ILE A 8 -33.58 16.87 -18.11
C ILE A 8 -33.68 15.60 -18.95
N HIS A 9 -32.58 15.17 -19.55
CA HIS A 9 -32.46 13.84 -20.15
C HIS A 9 -32.42 12.81 -19.02
N THR A 10 -33.59 12.32 -18.61
CA THR A 10 -33.68 11.10 -17.80
C THR A 10 -33.39 9.92 -18.72
N SER A 11 -32.20 9.32 -18.62
CA SER A 11 -31.89 8.07 -19.30
C SER A 11 -32.88 6.97 -18.87
N PRO A 12 -33.45 6.18 -19.78
CA PRO A 12 -34.44 5.14 -19.49
C PRO A 12 -33.76 3.86 -18.96
N THR A 13 -32.84 3.98 -18.00
CA THR A 13 -32.13 2.85 -17.39
C THR A 13 -32.84 2.29 -16.17
N TRP A 14 -33.93 2.92 -15.72
CA TRP A 14 -34.65 2.55 -14.49
C TRP A 14 -35.84 1.61 -14.71
N SER A 15 -35.94 0.98 -15.87
CA SER A 15 -36.92 -0.07 -16.17
C SER A 15 -36.27 -1.42 -16.50
N LYS A 16 -35.10 -1.70 -15.90
CA LYS A 16 -34.74 -3.10 -15.62
C LYS A 16 -35.84 -3.63 -14.70
N LYS A 17 -36.83 -4.29 -15.29
CA LYS A 17 -37.94 -4.96 -14.61
C LYS A 17 -37.34 -5.70 -13.41
N LEU A 18 -37.61 -5.22 -12.20
CA LEU A 18 -37.43 -6.00 -10.98
C LEU A 18 -38.21 -7.29 -11.24
N LYS A 19 -37.50 -8.36 -11.59
CA LYS A 19 -38.10 -9.68 -11.69
C LYS A 19 -38.41 -10.06 -10.26
N ILE A 20 -39.60 -9.68 -9.80
CA ILE A 20 -40.13 -10.15 -8.52
C ILE A 20 -40.10 -11.69 -8.64
N PRO A 21 -39.26 -12.38 -7.86
CA PRO A 21 -39.17 -13.83 -7.96
C PRO A 21 -40.55 -14.40 -7.61
N ASP A 22 -41.05 -15.30 -8.47
CA ASP A 22 -42.35 -15.93 -8.26
C ASP A 22 -42.31 -16.75 -6.95
N PRO A 23 -43.09 -16.37 -5.91
CA PRO A 23 -43.06 -17.04 -4.62
C PRO A 23 -43.57 -18.49 -4.69
N THR A 24 -44.21 -18.88 -5.80
CA THR A 24 -44.78 -20.22 -5.98
C THR A 24 -43.77 -21.22 -6.54
N VAL A 25 -42.62 -20.77 -7.06
CA VAL A 25 -41.59 -21.67 -7.58
C VAL A 25 -40.63 -22.05 -6.45
N PRO A 26 -40.65 -23.29 -5.93
CA PRO A 26 -39.69 -23.71 -4.92
C PRO A 26 -38.28 -23.60 -5.51
N LYS A 27 -37.45 -22.72 -4.95
CA LYS A 27 -36.04 -22.59 -5.33
C LYS A 27 -35.36 -23.93 -5.05
N LYS A 28 -34.97 -24.65 -6.11
CA LYS A 28 -34.11 -25.83 -5.94
C LYS A 28 -32.79 -25.35 -5.32
N PRO A 29 -32.32 -25.92 -4.20
CA PRO A 29 -31.06 -25.51 -3.61
C PRO A 29 -29.96 -25.71 -4.64
N HIS A 30 -29.22 -24.64 -4.96
CA HIS A 30 -28.06 -24.73 -5.85
C HIS A 30 -27.00 -25.60 -5.19
N ILE A 31 -26.64 -26.72 -5.81
CA ILE A 31 -25.56 -27.57 -5.34
C ILE A 31 -24.27 -27.02 -5.95
N PRO A 32 -23.35 -26.44 -5.16
CA PRO A 32 -22.17 -25.80 -5.72
C PRO A 32 -21.26 -26.81 -6.39
N THR A 33 -20.75 -26.45 -7.57
CA THR A 33 -19.78 -27.26 -8.31
C THR A 33 -18.45 -27.37 -7.54
N PRO A 34 -17.59 -28.38 -7.79
CA PRO A 34 -16.30 -28.49 -7.10
C PRO A 34 -15.44 -27.21 -7.19
N LYS A 35 -15.38 -26.60 -8.37
CA LYS A 35 -14.68 -25.32 -8.60
C LYS A 35 -15.32 -24.16 -7.82
N GLU A 36 -16.65 -24.13 -7.72
CA GLU A 36 -17.34 -23.14 -6.88
C GLU A 36 -17.03 -23.35 -5.40
N LYS A 37 -16.95 -24.60 -4.91
CA LYS A 37 -16.56 -24.88 -3.53
C LYS A 37 -15.15 -24.41 -3.22
N GLU A 38 -14.20 -24.63 -4.12
CA GLU A 38 -12.82 -24.12 -4.00
C GLU A 38 -12.79 -22.58 -3.96
N LEU A 39 -13.54 -21.92 -4.83
CA LEU A 39 -13.66 -20.45 -4.83
C LEU A 39 -14.36 -19.94 -3.56
N MET A 40 -15.41 -20.60 -3.10
CA MET A 40 -16.09 -20.27 -1.85
C MET A 40 -15.13 -20.42 -0.65
N PHE A 41 -14.36 -21.50 -0.61
CA PHE A 41 -13.35 -21.71 0.43
C PHE A 41 -12.29 -20.62 0.40
N LYS A 42 -11.73 -20.32 -0.77
CA LYS A 42 -10.76 -19.22 -0.96
C LYS A 42 -11.31 -17.88 -0.48
N ARG A 43 -12.53 -17.52 -0.88
CA ARG A 43 -13.20 -16.27 -0.43
C ARG A 43 -13.43 -16.23 1.08
N ARG A 44 -13.75 -17.36 1.71
CA ARG A 44 -13.93 -17.42 3.17
C ARG A 44 -12.60 -17.25 3.91
N VAL A 45 -11.53 -17.85 3.40
CA VAL A 45 -10.17 -17.68 3.92
C VAL A 45 -9.72 -16.22 3.80
N GLU A 46 -9.92 -15.60 2.63
CA GLU A 46 -9.64 -14.17 2.42
C GLU A 46 -10.48 -13.28 3.33
N LYS A 47 -11.77 -13.60 3.51
CA LYS A 47 -12.66 -12.89 4.45
C LYS A 47 -12.17 -13.02 5.89
N ALA A 48 -11.77 -14.21 6.32
CA ALA A 48 -11.27 -14.45 7.67
C ALA A 48 -10.01 -13.64 7.99
N GLU A 49 -9.11 -13.47 7.03
CA GLU A 49 -7.94 -12.60 7.16
C GLU A 49 -8.31 -11.11 7.11
N ARG A 50 -9.24 -10.73 6.20
CA ARG A 50 -9.77 -9.36 6.11
C ARG A 50 -10.39 -8.92 7.44
N ASP A 51 -11.17 -9.78 8.08
CA ASP A 51 -11.81 -9.47 9.37
C ASP A 51 -10.78 -9.19 10.47
N GLU A 52 -9.70 -10.00 10.54
CA GLU A 52 -8.59 -9.76 11.47
C GLU A 52 -7.88 -8.43 11.16
N ARG A 53 -7.59 -8.15 9.88
CA ARG A 53 -7.03 -6.87 9.44
C ARG A 53 -7.91 -5.68 9.81
N VAL A 54 -9.23 -5.80 9.68
CA VAL A 54 -10.18 -4.72 10.05
C VAL A 54 -10.13 -4.45 11.54
N ASP A 55 -10.12 -5.48 12.39
CA ASP A 55 -10.05 -5.31 13.85
C ASP A 55 -8.70 -4.70 14.29
N ILE A 56 -7.57 -5.11 13.69
CA ILE A 56 -6.25 -4.50 13.93
C ILE A 56 -6.26 -3.03 13.45
N SER A 57 -6.77 -2.76 12.24
CA SER A 57 -6.85 -1.40 11.69
C SER A 57 -7.69 -0.49 12.58
N MET A 58 -8.83 -0.99 13.08
CA MET A 58 -9.70 -0.25 14.01
C MET A 58 -8.99 0.07 15.32
N SER A 59 -8.14 -0.84 15.80
CA SER A 59 -7.36 -0.65 17.03
C SER A 59 -6.30 0.44 16.89
N LEU A 60 -5.68 0.58 15.71
CA LEU A 60 -4.62 1.56 15.39
C LEU A 60 -5.15 2.90 14.84
N THR A 61 -6.44 2.99 14.52
CA THR A 61 -7.01 4.23 14.02
C THR A 61 -7.36 5.13 15.19
N GLU A 62 -6.86 6.37 15.18
CA GLU A 62 -7.22 7.38 16.17
C GLU A 62 -8.74 7.48 16.34
N VAL A 63 -9.19 7.48 17.59
CA VAL A 63 -10.61 7.67 17.90
C VAL A 63 -11.00 9.09 17.50
N LYS A 64 -12.05 9.22 16.69
CA LYS A 64 -12.61 10.54 16.33
C LYS A 64 -13.01 11.26 17.62
N THR A 65 -12.75 12.58 17.68
CA THR A 65 -13.14 13.39 18.84
C THR A 65 -14.61 13.16 19.17
N TYR A 66 -14.86 12.64 20.37
CA TYR A 66 -16.20 12.29 20.84
C TYR A 66 -17.03 13.56 20.98
N GLN A 67 -18.09 13.69 20.19
CA GLN A 67 -19.16 14.64 20.47
C GLN A 67 -20.26 13.86 21.18
N GLY A 68 -20.47 14.18 22.47
CA GLY A 68 -21.40 13.46 23.33
C GLY A 68 -22.78 13.28 22.71
N GLY A 69 -23.30 12.04 22.76
CA GLY A 69 -24.67 11.71 22.38
C GLY A 69 -24.90 11.16 20.97
N PHE A 70 -23.93 11.26 20.04
CA PHE A 70 -24.15 10.86 18.64
C PHE A 70 -23.26 9.72 18.12
N THR A 71 -22.15 9.41 18.79
CA THR A 71 -21.26 8.32 18.38
C THR A 71 -21.50 7.06 19.21
N GLN A 72 -22.10 6.04 18.59
CA GLN A 72 -22.20 4.71 19.18
C GLN A 72 -20.80 4.06 19.26
N PRO A 73 -20.48 3.29 20.32
CA PRO A 73 -19.29 2.46 20.35
C PRO A 73 -19.23 1.57 19.11
N ARG A 74 -18.07 1.47 18.46
CA ARG A 74 -17.91 0.57 17.32
C ARG A 74 -17.91 -0.87 17.82
N ILE A 75 -18.69 -1.71 17.15
CA ILE A 75 -18.72 -3.15 17.42
C ILE A 75 -17.43 -3.76 16.84
N LEU A 76 -16.67 -4.47 17.68
CA LEU A 76 -15.51 -5.25 17.25
C LEU A 76 -15.99 -6.51 16.51
N ARG A 77 -15.43 -6.85 15.35
CA ARG A 77 -15.90 -8.03 14.59
C ARG A 77 -15.62 -9.33 15.35
N ALA A 78 -14.50 -9.40 16.05
CA ALA A 78 -14.17 -10.48 16.97
C ALA A 78 -15.27 -10.76 18.02
N SER A 79 -16.04 -9.75 18.43
CA SER A 79 -17.10 -9.92 19.43
C SER A 79 -18.26 -10.82 18.94
N ASN A 80 -18.44 -10.97 17.63
CA ASN A 80 -19.42 -11.89 17.06
C ASN A 80 -19.08 -13.37 17.36
N TRP A 81 -17.83 -13.67 17.70
CA TRP A 81 -17.33 -15.00 18.07
C TRP A 81 -17.31 -15.24 19.59
N PHE A 82 -17.67 -14.25 20.42
CA PHE A 82 -17.77 -14.43 21.87
C PHE A 82 -19.01 -15.26 22.23
N PRO A 83 -19.05 -15.93 23.41
CA PRO A 83 -20.25 -16.67 23.84
C PRO A 83 -21.52 -15.80 23.75
N GLY A 84 -22.54 -16.28 23.03
CA GLY A 84 -23.78 -15.53 22.75
C GLY A 84 -23.71 -14.57 21.54
N GLY A 85 -22.53 -14.45 20.90
CA GLY A 85 -22.32 -13.65 19.70
C GLY A 85 -23.09 -14.17 18.48
N THR A 86 -23.33 -13.27 17.53
CA THR A 86 -24.22 -13.52 16.38
C THR A 86 -23.77 -14.68 15.50
N TYR A 87 -22.46 -14.92 15.36
CA TYR A 87 -21.94 -16.00 14.52
C TYR A 87 -22.11 -17.37 15.15
N ILE A 88 -21.96 -17.48 16.47
CA ILE A 88 -22.27 -18.70 17.21
C ILE A 88 -23.77 -18.97 17.16
N ALA A 89 -24.61 -17.95 17.37
CA ALA A 89 -26.07 -18.09 17.30
C ALA A 89 -26.55 -18.57 15.90
N LYS A 90 -25.87 -18.14 14.84
CA LYS A 90 -26.14 -18.54 13.45
C LYS A 90 -25.41 -19.83 13.02
N ASN A 91 -24.72 -20.52 13.93
CA ASN A 91 -23.88 -21.70 13.63
C ASN A 91 -22.90 -21.47 12.47
N LYS A 92 -22.36 -20.25 12.34
CA LYS A 92 -21.34 -19.98 11.33
C LYS A 92 -20.06 -20.73 11.69
N VAL A 93 -19.49 -21.43 10.72
CA VAL A 93 -18.22 -22.13 10.87
C VAL A 93 -17.10 -21.17 10.54
N TYR A 94 -16.11 -21.12 11.44
CA TYR A 94 -14.87 -20.37 11.21
C TYR A 94 -13.95 -21.16 10.29
N GLU A 95 -13.59 -20.60 9.13
CA GLU A 95 -12.59 -21.20 8.24
C GLU A 95 -11.19 -20.77 8.67
N LYS A 96 -10.28 -21.74 8.79
CA LYS A 96 -8.90 -21.44 9.19
C LYS A 96 -8.15 -20.73 8.06
N PRO A 97 -7.47 -19.61 8.33
CA PRO A 97 -6.63 -18.96 7.34
C PRO A 97 -5.41 -19.79 6.96
N LEU A 98 -4.74 -19.38 5.88
CA LEU A 98 -3.51 -20.01 5.41
C LEU A 98 -2.39 -19.90 6.45
N GLY A 99 -1.56 -20.93 6.55
CA GLY A 99 -0.40 -20.93 7.45
C GLY A 99 0.60 -19.82 7.11
N SER A 100 0.77 -19.52 5.82
CA SER A 100 1.65 -18.44 5.34
C SER A 100 1.25 -17.06 5.85
N ALA A 101 -0.02 -16.84 6.21
CA ALA A 101 -0.46 -15.57 6.80
C ALA A 101 0.18 -15.28 8.18
N TYR A 102 0.74 -16.30 8.84
CA TYR A 102 1.41 -16.18 10.14
C TYR A 102 2.92 -16.39 10.05
N GLU A 103 3.47 -16.31 8.85
CA GLU A 103 4.90 -16.21 8.63
C GLU A 103 5.32 -14.73 8.65
N PRO A 104 6.60 -14.41 8.95
CA PRO A 104 7.05 -13.03 9.01
C PRO A 104 6.91 -12.29 7.67
N HIS A 105 6.37 -11.07 7.70
CA HIS A 105 6.18 -10.22 6.52
C HIS A 105 6.91 -8.89 6.72
N THR A 106 7.58 -8.43 5.66
CA THR A 106 8.31 -7.15 5.65
C THR A 106 7.51 -6.10 4.91
N VAL A 107 7.19 -5.03 5.62
CA VAL A 107 6.63 -3.78 5.09
C VAL A 107 7.78 -2.85 4.77
N TYR A 108 7.79 -2.24 3.58
CA TYR A 108 8.92 -1.41 3.18
C TYR A 108 8.48 -0.13 2.48
N ILE A 109 9.39 0.85 2.51
CA ILE A 109 9.35 2.04 1.66
C ILE A 109 10.57 1.97 0.77
N LEU A 110 10.38 1.83 -0.55
CA LEU A 110 11.44 2.03 -1.53
C LEU A 110 11.42 3.47 -2.01
N GLU A 111 12.60 4.03 -2.25
CA GLU A 111 12.79 5.32 -2.89
C GLU A 111 13.62 5.13 -4.18
N SER A 112 13.23 5.80 -5.27
CA SER A 112 14.05 5.79 -6.49
C SER A 112 15.33 6.60 -6.28
N ARG A 113 16.46 6.09 -6.80
CA ARG A 113 17.78 6.74 -6.75
C ARG A 113 17.76 8.11 -7.44
N TYR A 114 17.01 8.20 -8.54
CA TYR A 114 16.91 9.41 -9.36
C TYR A 114 15.48 9.96 -9.33
N PRO A 115 15.32 11.30 -9.47
CA PRO A 115 14.01 11.90 -9.66
C PRO A 115 13.31 11.36 -10.90
N ILE A 116 11.99 11.24 -10.84
CA ILE A 116 11.18 10.70 -11.92
C ILE A 116 10.41 11.82 -12.59
N LYS A 117 10.46 11.84 -13.93
CA LYS A 117 9.74 12.84 -14.69
C LYS A 117 8.23 12.57 -14.66
N THR A 118 7.46 13.54 -14.18
CA THR A 118 5.99 13.47 -14.20
C THR A 118 5.39 14.26 -15.37
N GLN A 119 4.27 13.78 -15.94
CA GLN A 119 3.58 14.48 -17.03
C GLN A 119 2.71 15.65 -16.54
N GLU A 120 2.33 15.60 -15.27
CA GLU A 120 1.35 16.49 -14.67
C GLU A 120 1.91 17.91 -14.53
N PRO A 121 1.25 18.94 -15.11
CA PRO A 121 1.69 20.31 -14.96
C PRO A 121 1.63 20.71 -13.48
N GLY A 122 2.72 21.28 -12.97
CA GLY A 122 2.83 21.76 -11.59
C GLY A 122 3.34 20.74 -10.57
N ARG A 123 3.62 19.50 -10.98
CA ARG A 123 4.29 18.52 -10.11
C ARG A 123 5.80 18.51 -10.38
N PRO A 124 6.66 18.73 -9.38
CA PRO A 124 8.10 18.69 -9.56
C PRO A 124 8.57 17.27 -9.82
N ASP A 125 9.63 17.16 -10.60
CA ASP A 125 10.33 15.90 -10.80
C ASP A 125 11.05 15.54 -9.50
N VAL A 126 10.60 14.47 -8.84
CA VAL A 126 11.12 14.04 -7.53
C VAL A 126 11.32 12.53 -7.47
N PRO A 127 12.14 12.03 -6.53
CA PRO A 127 12.20 10.60 -6.25
C PRO A 127 10.81 10.03 -5.97
N GLU A 128 10.53 8.87 -6.55
CA GLU A 128 9.29 8.16 -6.30
C GLU A 128 9.43 7.24 -5.08
N HIS A 129 8.37 7.17 -4.29
CA HIS A 129 8.25 6.23 -3.19
C HIS A 129 7.26 5.11 -3.52
N VAL A 130 7.62 3.88 -3.20
CA VAL A 130 6.76 2.70 -3.25
C VAL A 130 6.60 2.17 -1.84
N VAL A 131 5.35 1.97 -1.39
CA VAL A 131 5.03 1.39 -0.08
C VAL A 131 4.22 0.12 -0.30
N ASP A 132 4.75 -1.00 0.16
CA ASP A 132 4.19 -2.32 -0.13
C ASP A 132 4.69 -3.35 0.91
N VAL A 133 4.18 -4.57 0.83
CA VAL A 133 4.44 -5.68 1.74
C VAL A 133 4.93 -6.89 0.98
N ILE A 134 5.82 -7.67 1.60
CA ILE A 134 6.24 -8.95 1.06
C ILE A 134 6.52 -9.96 2.16
N HIS A 135 6.34 -11.25 1.84
CA HIS A 135 6.81 -12.34 2.68
C HIS A 135 8.34 -12.22 2.91
N GLU A 136 8.79 -12.25 4.17
CA GLU A 136 10.17 -11.88 4.52
C GLU A 136 11.25 -12.73 3.82
N PRO A 137 11.11 -14.07 3.66
CA PRO A 137 12.11 -14.88 2.96
C PRO A 137 12.31 -14.47 1.49
N LEU A 138 11.32 -13.80 0.87
CA LEU A 138 11.36 -13.35 -0.52
C LEU A 138 11.88 -11.92 -0.67
N TRP A 139 12.09 -11.19 0.43
CA TRP A 139 12.44 -9.75 0.43
C TRP A 139 13.63 -9.40 -0.47
N LEU A 140 14.76 -10.09 -0.29
CA LEU A 140 16.00 -9.80 -1.03
C LEU A 140 15.88 -10.18 -2.50
N GLN A 141 15.21 -11.29 -2.80
CA GLN A 141 14.97 -11.75 -4.17
C GLN A 141 14.07 -10.77 -4.92
N TYR A 142 13.03 -10.27 -4.24
CA TYR A 142 12.14 -9.27 -4.77
C TYR A 142 12.83 -7.93 -5.03
N LEU A 143 13.67 -7.46 -4.10
CA LEU A 143 14.39 -6.20 -4.29
C LEU A 143 15.41 -6.29 -5.43
N LYS A 144 16.06 -7.45 -5.59
CA LYS A 144 16.88 -7.76 -6.78
C LYS A 144 16.04 -7.78 -8.06
N TYR A 145 14.85 -8.40 -8.04
CA TYR A 145 13.92 -8.42 -9.16
C TYR A 145 13.42 -7.01 -9.53
N LYS A 146 13.09 -6.17 -8.54
CA LYS A 146 12.72 -4.76 -8.72
C LYS A 146 13.82 -3.94 -9.40
N ASN A 147 15.08 -4.31 -9.18
CA ASN A 147 16.26 -3.73 -9.79
C ASN A 147 16.79 -4.56 -10.97
N SER A 148 15.93 -5.21 -11.75
CA SER A 148 16.34 -6.06 -12.88
C SER A 148 15.72 -5.61 -14.20
N ALA A 149 16.26 -6.09 -15.31
CA ALA A 149 15.66 -5.89 -16.63
C ALA A 149 14.28 -6.55 -16.79
N LYS A 150 13.97 -7.54 -15.94
CA LYS A 150 12.75 -8.35 -15.99
C LYS A 150 11.53 -7.66 -15.37
N ILE A 151 11.73 -6.53 -14.67
CA ILE A 151 10.64 -5.82 -14.02
C ILE A 151 9.68 -5.21 -15.05
N GLY A 152 8.38 -5.43 -14.85
CA GLY A 152 7.31 -4.85 -15.66
C GLY A 152 6.57 -3.70 -14.98
N GLY A 153 5.49 -3.24 -15.61
CA GLY A 153 4.52 -2.31 -15.03
C GLY A 153 5.09 -0.94 -14.63
N ASN A 154 4.51 -0.35 -13.59
CA ASN A 154 4.85 1.01 -13.14
C ASN A 154 6.32 1.15 -12.73
N ALA A 155 6.89 0.16 -12.04
CA ALA A 155 8.29 0.21 -11.61
C ALA A 155 9.27 0.35 -12.78
N ARG A 156 8.96 -0.28 -13.92
CA ARG A 156 9.76 -0.14 -15.15
C ARG A 156 9.55 1.21 -15.83
N LEU A 157 8.31 1.70 -15.88
CA LEU A 157 7.99 3.02 -16.40
C LEU A 157 8.72 4.12 -15.60
N SER A 158 8.78 3.98 -14.29
CA SER A 158 9.54 4.84 -13.38
C SER A 158 11.03 4.89 -13.74
N MET A 159 11.66 3.74 -14.04
CA MET A 159 13.05 3.69 -14.52
C MET A 159 13.22 4.36 -15.89
N ASP A 160 12.30 4.12 -16.84
CA ASP A 160 12.33 4.72 -18.17
C ASP A 160 12.12 6.24 -18.15
N ALA A 161 11.44 6.76 -17.13
CA ALA A 161 11.16 8.19 -16.94
C ALA A 161 12.18 8.91 -16.06
N ALA A 162 13.07 8.17 -15.38
CA ALA A 162 14.01 8.72 -14.41
C ALA A 162 15.08 9.64 -15.03
N TRP A 163 15.52 10.64 -14.26
CA TRP A 163 16.61 11.54 -14.60
C TRP A 163 17.97 10.87 -14.42
N TRP A 164 18.28 9.90 -15.26
CA TRP A 164 19.57 9.21 -15.25
C TRP A 164 20.75 10.18 -15.48
N PRO A 165 21.90 9.99 -14.81
CA PRO A 165 23.06 10.87 -14.93
C PRO A 165 23.53 11.08 -16.38
N PHE A 166 23.48 10.02 -17.21
CA PHE A 166 23.90 10.07 -18.61
C PHE A 166 22.91 10.82 -19.54
N LEU A 167 21.63 10.95 -19.14
CA LEU A 167 20.62 11.73 -19.89
C LEU A 167 20.66 13.22 -19.54
N ALA A 168 21.11 13.53 -18.33
CA ALA A 168 21.07 14.87 -17.76
C ALA A 168 22.30 15.70 -18.14
N ARG A 169 22.31 16.30 -19.34
CA ARG A 169 23.38 17.27 -19.73
C ARG A 169 23.46 18.54 -18.87
N ARG A 170 22.47 18.77 -18.01
CA ARG A 170 22.42 19.77 -16.93
C ARG A 170 21.11 19.48 -16.21
N ILE A 171 21.13 18.75 -15.10
CA ILE A 171 20.18 19.11 -14.03
C ILE A 171 20.59 20.56 -13.76
N ARG A 172 19.80 21.53 -14.23
CA ARG A 172 20.04 22.91 -13.82
C ARG A 172 20.02 22.81 -12.31
N LYS A 173 21.14 23.13 -11.65
CA LYS A 173 21.08 23.48 -10.23
C LYS A 173 20.14 24.68 -10.24
N THR A 174 18.85 24.43 -10.15
CA THR A 174 17.88 25.45 -9.81
C THR A 174 18.36 25.81 -8.43
N GLU A 175 19.09 26.93 -8.35
CA GLU A 175 19.32 27.56 -7.07
C GLU A 175 17.95 27.60 -6.40
N PRO A 176 17.83 27.06 -5.17
CA PRO A 176 16.53 27.03 -4.50
C PRO A 176 15.98 28.45 -4.59
N GLU A 177 14.82 28.61 -5.23
CA GLU A 177 14.17 29.90 -5.27
C GLU A 177 14.04 30.32 -3.80
N PRO A 178 14.68 31.43 -3.38
CA PRO A 178 14.69 31.80 -1.97
C PRO A 178 13.23 32.03 -1.58
N TRP A 179 12.69 31.10 -0.80
CA TRP A 179 11.29 31.11 -0.35
C TRP A 179 11.13 31.96 0.91
N TRP A 180 12.23 32.53 1.40
CA TRP A 180 12.32 33.43 2.54
C TRP A 180 12.68 34.84 2.06
N GLU A 181 12.29 35.85 2.84
CA GLU A 181 12.58 37.24 2.51
C GLU A 181 14.07 37.58 2.79
N LYS A 182 14.56 38.66 2.16
CA LYS A 182 15.92 39.14 2.42
C LYS A 182 16.06 39.57 3.88
N GLY A 183 16.73 38.76 4.69
CA GLY A 183 17.01 39.04 6.11
C GLY A 183 16.56 37.93 7.06
N GLU A 184 15.79 36.95 6.58
CA GLU A 184 15.34 35.80 7.36
C GLU A 184 16.37 34.66 7.34
N ASP A 185 16.52 33.94 8.45
CA ASP A 185 17.40 32.77 8.56
C ASP A 185 16.67 31.49 8.10
N PRO A 186 17.10 30.84 7.01
CA PRO A 186 16.45 29.64 6.50
C PRO A 186 16.53 28.43 7.46
N GLU A 187 17.50 28.36 8.37
CA GLU A 187 17.54 27.29 9.37
C GLU A 187 16.48 27.46 10.43
N GLN A 188 16.27 28.71 10.87
CA GLN A 188 15.22 29.05 11.83
C GLN A 188 13.82 28.80 11.27
N LEU A 189 13.57 29.20 10.01
CA LEU A 189 12.29 28.92 9.34
C LEU A 189 12.04 27.41 9.11
N ARG A 190 13.10 26.62 8.90
CA ARG A 190 12.99 25.16 8.82
C ARG A 190 12.61 24.56 10.15
N LEU A 191 13.24 25.01 11.23
CA LEU A 191 12.93 24.57 12.59
C LEU A 191 11.49 24.96 12.98
N GLU A 192 11.07 26.18 12.66
CA GLU A 192 9.70 26.65 12.85
C GLU A 192 8.68 25.82 12.04
N ALA A 193 8.97 25.54 10.75
CA ALA A 193 8.11 24.71 9.91
C ALA A 193 8.01 23.25 10.39
N LEU A 194 9.00 22.77 11.16
CA LEU A 194 8.99 21.48 11.82
C LEU A 194 8.33 21.53 13.20
N GLY A 195 7.92 22.71 13.67
CA GLY A 195 7.31 22.92 14.99
C GLY A 195 8.33 22.87 16.15
N LEU A 196 9.61 23.10 15.86
CA LEU A 196 10.72 23.02 16.79
C LEU A 196 11.28 24.43 17.05
N THR A 197 10.58 25.29 17.80
CA THR A 197 11.15 26.56 18.24
C THR A 197 11.98 26.36 19.51
N GLU A 198 13.19 26.95 19.58
CA GLU A 198 14.17 26.77 20.67
C GLU A 198 13.71 27.31 22.06
N SER A 199 12.55 27.94 22.17
CA SER A 199 12.20 28.68 23.39
C SER A 199 10.77 28.56 23.93
N ASP A 200 9.90 27.72 23.36
CA ASP A 200 8.52 27.64 23.83
C ASP A 200 8.10 26.25 24.33
N HIS A 201 7.46 26.24 25.49
CA HIS A 201 6.66 25.15 26.02
C HIS A 201 5.78 24.52 24.92
N PRO A 202 5.44 23.22 25.02
CA PRO A 202 4.69 22.52 23.98
C PRO A 202 3.46 23.33 23.60
N PRO A 203 3.28 23.67 22.31
CA PRO A 203 2.17 24.51 21.89
C PRO A 203 0.86 23.83 22.29
N GLU A 204 -0.09 24.63 22.79
CA GLU A 204 -1.51 24.27 22.84
C GLU A 204 -1.89 23.51 21.57
N PRO A 205 -2.77 22.48 21.65
CA PRO A 205 -2.89 21.44 20.64
C PRO A 205 -2.88 22.03 19.23
N LEU A 206 -1.97 21.50 18.39
CA LEU A 206 -1.64 21.84 16.99
C LEU A 206 -2.81 22.18 16.03
N ARG A 207 -4.06 22.04 16.47
CA ARG A 207 -5.28 22.47 15.77
C ARG A 207 -5.39 23.97 15.50
N ALA A 208 -4.75 24.84 16.28
CA ALA A 208 -4.91 26.29 16.11
C ALA A 208 -4.05 26.87 14.98
N PHE A 209 -2.87 26.29 14.70
CA PHE A 209 -1.91 26.84 13.74
C PHE A 209 -2.10 26.35 12.30
N TYR A 210 -2.68 25.17 12.12
CA TYR A 210 -3.18 24.78 10.80
C TYR A 210 -4.61 25.28 10.67
N GLY A 211 -4.76 26.55 10.29
CA GLY A 211 -6.01 27.02 9.71
C GLY A 211 -6.41 26.01 8.65
N ASP A 212 -7.63 25.48 8.72
CA ASP A 212 -8.11 24.40 7.87
C ASP A 212 -8.05 24.87 6.40
N ILE A 213 -6.91 24.65 5.75
CA ILE A 213 -6.62 25.04 4.36
C ILE A 213 -7.46 24.23 3.36
N THR A 214 -8.35 23.36 3.87
CA THR A 214 -9.37 22.76 3.06
C THR A 214 -10.38 23.83 2.68
N GLN A 215 -10.29 24.31 1.44
CA GLN A 215 -11.33 25.16 0.89
C GLN A 215 -12.63 24.35 0.91
N TYR A 216 -13.57 24.77 1.74
CA TYR A 216 -14.94 24.27 1.73
C TYR A 216 -15.71 25.03 0.65
N ARG A 217 -16.46 24.32 -0.19
CA ARG A 217 -17.50 24.96 -0.99
C ARG A 217 -18.54 25.60 -0.04
N PRO A 218 -19.33 26.59 -0.50
CA PRO A 218 -20.39 27.21 0.31
C PRO A 218 -21.41 26.24 0.93
N ASN A 219 -21.51 25.01 0.40
CA ASN A 219 -22.37 23.94 0.90
C ASN A 219 -21.67 23.03 1.95
N GLY A 220 -20.48 23.38 2.43
CA GLY A 220 -19.72 22.60 3.41
C GLY A 220 -19.03 21.35 2.86
N THR A 221 -19.07 21.11 1.53
CA THR A 221 -18.30 20.01 0.93
C THR A 221 -16.85 20.42 0.71
N LYS A 222 -15.92 19.61 1.21
CA LYS A 222 -14.47 19.77 1.01
C LYS A 222 -14.14 19.78 -0.49
N ILE A 223 -13.48 20.83 -0.98
CA ILE A 223 -12.89 20.85 -2.32
C ILE A 223 -11.64 19.97 -2.25
N VAL A 224 -11.82 18.67 -2.45
CA VAL A 224 -10.72 17.80 -2.85
C VAL A 224 -10.74 17.82 -4.37
N GLU A 225 -9.84 18.58 -4.99
CA GLU A 225 -9.62 18.41 -6.43
C GLU A 225 -9.22 16.94 -6.66
N PRO A 226 -9.93 16.20 -7.51
CA PRO A 226 -9.62 14.80 -7.75
C PRO A 226 -8.19 14.71 -8.26
N THR A 227 -7.35 13.97 -7.53
CA THR A 227 -5.96 13.73 -7.92
C THR A 227 -5.95 13.08 -9.29
N PRO A 228 -5.30 13.66 -10.32
CA PRO A 228 -5.06 12.92 -11.54
C PRO A 228 -4.25 11.66 -11.21
N THR A 229 -4.59 10.54 -11.85
CA THR A 229 -3.79 9.31 -11.77
C THR A 229 -2.41 9.58 -12.36
N LYS A 230 -1.36 9.27 -11.58
CA LYS A 230 0.05 9.49 -11.95
C LYS A 230 0.32 8.94 -13.35
N THR A 231 0.48 9.84 -14.33
CA THR A 231 0.87 9.42 -15.68
C THR A 231 2.37 9.58 -15.82
N ILE A 232 3.07 8.44 -15.85
CA ILE A 232 4.53 8.37 -16.07
C ILE A 232 4.78 8.35 -17.57
N VAL A 233 5.75 9.14 -18.03
CA VAL A 233 6.03 9.31 -19.46
C VAL A 233 7.46 8.92 -19.76
N PRO A 234 7.69 8.10 -20.80
CA PRO A 234 9.03 7.91 -21.29
C PRO A 234 9.66 9.24 -21.71
N GLN A 235 10.96 9.39 -21.43
CA GLN A 235 11.68 10.64 -21.66
C GLN A 235 11.79 11.02 -23.14
N ARG A 236 11.83 12.35 -23.35
CA ARG A 236 12.29 13.18 -24.50
C ARG A 236 11.89 12.74 -25.92
N LYS A 237 11.38 13.72 -26.69
CA LYS A 237 11.26 13.63 -28.15
C LYS A 237 12.65 13.35 -28.75
N GLY A 238 12.87 12.15 -29.29
CA GLY A 238 14.05 11.82 -30.10
C GLY A 238 15.00 10.75 -29.57
N ILE A 239 14.80 10.20 -28.36
CA ILE A 239 15.55 9.03 -27.88
C ILE A 239 14.57 7.85 -27.80
N LEU A 240 14.95 6.71 -28.37
CA LEU A 240 14.11 5.51 -28.29
C LEU A 240 14.24 4.90 -26.88
N ILE A 241 13.15 4.39 -26.32
CA ILE A 241 13.14 3.77 -24.99
C ILE A 241 14.19 2.65 -24.91
N GLY A 242 14.38 1.88 -25.99
CA GLY A 242 15.40 0.84 -26.06
C GLY A 242 16.83 1.35 -25.84
N GLU A 243 17.16 2.55 -26.33
CA GLU A 243 18.49 3.17 -26.16
C GLU A 243 18.73 3.62 -24.71
N ILE A 244 17.68 4.07 -24.03
CA ILE A 244 17.74 4.44 -22.61
C ILE A 244 17.98 3.18 -21.77
N ARG A 245 17.20 2.12 -22.04
CA ARG A 245 17.30 0.82 -21.34
C ARG A 245 18.68 0.19 -21.51
N ALA A 246 19.21 0.18 -22.73
CA ALA A 246 20.55 -0.34 -23.02
C ALA A 246 21.66 0.36 -22.20
N GLN A 247 21.44 1.62 -21.78
CA GLN A 247 22.41 2.35 -20.98
C GLN A 247 22.27 2.09 -19.48
N TYR A 248 21.05 2.03 -18.94
CA TYR A 248 20.88 1.85 -17.49
C TYR A 248 20.83 0.40 -17.03
N GLU A 249 20.42 -0.56 -17.85
CA GLU A 249 20.31 -1.96 -17.42
C GLU A 249 21.63 -2.54 -16.89
N PRO A 250 22.79 -2.30 -17.52
CA PRO A 250 24.08 -2.74 -16.96
C PRO A 250 24.45 -2.03 -15.64
N LEU A 251 23.86 -0.86 -15.37
CA LEU A 251 24.09 -0.13 -14.12
C LEU A 251 23.29 -0.75 -12.97
N LEU A 252 22.13 -1.36 -13.26
CA LEU A 252 21.27 -1.95 -12.23
C LEU A 252 21.94 -3.09 -11.47
N GLU A 253 22.90 -3.79 -12.07
CA GLU A 253 23.68 -4.83 -11.39
C GLU A 253 24.68 -4.25 -10.38
N LYS A 254 25.18 -3.03 -10.64
CA LYS A 254 26.17 -2.35 -9.78
C LYS A 254 25.50 -1.52 -8.71
N GLU A 255 24.42 -0.84 -9.09
CA GLU A 255 23.75 0.18 -8.29
C GLU A 255 22.23 0.01 -8.38
N PRO A 256 21.54 -0.25 -7.26
CA PRO A 256 20.09 -0.41 -7.28
C PRO A 256 19.41 0.93 -7.55
N PHE A 257 18.47 0.93 -8.49
CA PHE A 257 17.60 2.07 -8.76
C PHE A 257 16.57 2.27 -7.65
N TRP A 258 15.90 1.22 -7.21
CA TRP A 258 15.01 1.23 -6.05
C TRP A 258 15.81 0.87 -4.80
N ARG A 259 15.93 1.82 -3.88
CA ARG A 259 16.67 1.66 -2.62
C ARG A 259 15.69 1.62 -1.47
N PRO A 260 15.83 0.69 -0.52
CA PRO A 260 14.96 0.65 0.64
C PRO A 260 15.35 1.77 1.60
N LEU A 261 14.36 2.58 1.95
CA LEU A 261 14.49 3.67 2.92
C LEU A 261 14.27 3.13 4.34
N VAL A 262 13.21 2.34 4.51
CA VAL A 262 12.90 1.61 5.76
C VAL A 262 12.23 0.28 5.42
N ALA A 263 12.54 -0.76 6.19
CA ALA A 263 11.94 -2.08 6.11
C ALA A 263 11.57 -2.59 7.51
N VAL A 264 10.29 -2.74 7.79
CA VAL A 264 9.74 -3.20 9.08
C VAL A 264 9.22 -4.63 8.91
N THR A 265 9.85 -5.59 9.57
CA THR A 265 9.39 -6.98 9.59
C THR A 265 8.51 -7.24 10.81
N LEU A 266 7.30 -7.74 10.55
CA LEU A 266 6.29 -8.10 11.55
C LEU A 266 6.05 -9.61 11.52
N ALA A 267 5.58 -10.16 12.63
CA ALA A 267 5.40 -11.61 12.79
C ALA A 267 4.32 -12.22 11.88
N THR A 268 3.34 -11.42 11.42
CA THR A 268 2.19 -11.92 10.66
C THR A 268 1.81 -10.99 9.51
N ARG A 269 1.21 -11.57 8.47
CA ARG A 269 0.68 -10.86 7.30
C ARG A 269 -0.43 -9.87 7.65
N PRO A 270 -1.42 -10.16 8.53
CA PRO A 270 -2.45 -9.19 8.91
C PRO A 270 -1.87 -7.91 9.55
N LEU A 271 -0.83 -8.04 10.38
CA LEU A 271 -0.11 -6.89 10.96
C LEU A 271 0.57 -6.06 9.87
N ALA A 272 1.33 -6.72 8.99
CA ALA A 272 2.04 -6.09 7.87
C ALA A 272 1.09 -5.39 6.89
N ASN A 273 0.00 -6.06 6.54
CA ASN A 273 -1.06 -5.51 5.69
C ASN A 273 -1.71 -4.27 6.32
N THR A 274 -1.95 -4.29 7.63
CA THR A 274 -2.50 -3.15 8.36
C THR A 274 -1.50 -1.99 8.37
N LEU A 275 -0.22 -2.25 8.64
CA LEU A 275 0.82 -1.24 8.64
C LEU A 275 0.94 -0.58 7.25
N VAL A 276 1.06 -1.35 6.16
CA VAL A 276 1.10 -0.80 4.79
C VAL A 276 -0.11 0.08 4.50
N ARG A 277 -1.31 -0.39 4.84
CA ARG A 277 -2.55 0.35 4.61
C ARG A 277 -2.52 1.72 5.31
N LEU A 278 -2.21 1.73 6.61
CA LEU A 278 -2.21 2.94 7.43
C LEU A 278 -1.01 3.87 7.14
N CYS A 279 0.07 3.35 6.58
CA CYS A 279 1.27 4.10 6.18
C CYS A 279 1.13 4.87 4.86
N ARG A 280 0.05 4.70 4.09
CA ARG A 280 -0.14 5.41 2.81
C ARG A 280 -0.58 6.87 2.98
N SER A 281 -1.06 7.23 4.17
CA SER A 281 -1.63 8.54 4.47
C SER A 281 -1.40 8.92 5.93
N LEU A 282 -1.71 10.16 6.27
CA LEU A 282 -1.77 10.62 7.66
C LEU A 282 -2.89 9.91 8.45
N PRO A 283 -2.91 9.96 9.79
CA PRO A 283 -3.87 9.22 10.64
C PRO A 283 -5.35 9.34 10.24
N ARG A 284 -5.76 10.45 9.62
CA ARG A 284 -7.14 10.71 9.19
C ARG A 284 -7.39 10.49 7.69
N GLY A 285 -6.51 9.77 7.01
CA GLY A 285 -6.64 9.47 5.58
C GLY A 285 -6.20 10.59 4.64
N LEU A 286 -5.65 11.71 5.16
CA LEU A 286 -5.14 12.78 4.30
C LEU A 286 -3.84 12.30 3.60
N PRO A 287 -3.77 12.28 2.26
CA PRO A 287 -2.54 11.90 1.57
C PRO A 287 -1.37 12.82 1.93
N PHE A 288 -0.16 12.29 2.05
CA PHE A 288 1.02 13.08 2.46
C PHE A 288 1.25 14.31 1.59
N TYR A 289 1.18 14.16 0.27
CA TYR A 289 1.38 15.29 -0.65
C TYR A 289 0.32 16.38 -0.43
N ALA A 290 -0.90 16.00 -0.05
CA ALA A 290 -2.00 16.93 0.21
C ALA A 290 -1.85 17.68 1.54
N SER A 291 -0.98 17.21 2.43
CA SER A 291 -0.65 17.87 3.70
C SER A 291 0.50 18.88 3.60
N ILE A 292 1.29 18.81 2.53
CA ILE A 292 2.37 19.78 2.27
C ILE A 292 1.77 21.06 1.68
N ASP A 293 2.29 22.22 2.04
CA ASP A 293 1.83 23.49 1.47
C ASP A 293 2.00 23.55 -0.06
N THR A 294 1.12 24.31 -0.74
CA THR A 294 1.13 24.39 -2.20
C THR A 294 2.40 25.04 -2.76
N HIS A 295 3.02 25.98 -2.04
CA HIS A 295 4.31 26.57 -2.44
C HIS A 295 5.44 25.56 -2.34
N ASP A 296 5.50 24.81 -1.23
CA ASP A 296 6.47 23.72 -1.06
C ASP A 296 6.31 22.61 -2.09
N ARG A 297 5.08 22.26 -2.48
CA ARG A 297 4.83 21.25 -3.51
C ARG A 297 5.47 21.57 -4.85
N LYS A 298 5.74 22.84 -5.16
CA LYS A 298 6.37 23.26 -6.42
C LYS A 298 7.90 23.21 -6.33
N THR A 299 8.45 23.18 -5.13
CA THR A 299 9.88 23.27 -4.89
C THR A 299 10.51 21.88 -4.99
N VAL A 300 11.40 21.71 -5.97
CA VAL A 300 12.10 20.43 -6.24
C VAL A 300 12.98 20.01 -5.05
N VAL A 301 13.46 20.97 -4.25
CA VAL A 301 14.37 20.72 -3.12
C VAL A 301 13.60 20.31 -1.86
N SER A 302 12.58 21.06 -1.43
CA SER A 302 11.90 20.81 -0.16
C SER A 302 10.84 19.71 -0.24
N PHE A 303 10.13 19.59 -1.37
CA PHE A 303 9.07 18.61 -1.53
C PHE A 303 9.49 17.15 -1.28
N PRO A 304 10.58 16.62 -1.88
CA PRO A 304 10.95 15.21 -1.69
C PRO A 304 11.36 14.92 -0.25
N ASP A 305 12.07 15.84 0.40
CA ASP A 305 12.50 15.68 1.79
C ASP A 305 11.29 15.67 2.74
N ARG A 306 10.35 16.60 2.57
CA ARG A 306 9.10 16.61 3.37
C ARG A 306 8.28 15.34 3.15
N MET A 307 8.12 14.90 1.90
CA MET A 307 7.42 13.65 1.58
C MET A 307 8.09 12.43 2.23
N ARG A 308 9.43 12.38 2.19
CA ARG A 308 10.22 11.32 2.83
C ARG A 308 10.01 11.31 4.34
N LEU A 309 10.17 12.46 4.99
CA LEU A 309 10.01 12.62 6.45
C LEU A 309 8.59 12.26 6.91
N LEU A 310 7.55 12.71 6.20
CA LEU A 310 6.17 12.37 6.54
C LEU A 310 5.92 10.84 6.49
N ARG A 311 6.50 10.16 5.51
CA ARG A 311 6.38 8.69 5.38
C ARG A 311 7.17 7.95 6.46
N LEU A 312 8.40 8.37 6.72
CA LEU A 312 9.26 7.80 7.76
C LEU A 312 8.63 7.96 9.15
N ARG A 313 8.22 9.18 9.49
CA ARG A 313 7.52 9.49 10.72
C ARG A 313 6.26 8.63 10.87
N ARG A 314 5.43 8.56 9.83
CA ARG A 314 4.20 7.76 9.88
C ARG A 314 4.48 6.26 10.07
N MET A 315 5.49 5.72 9.39
CA MET A 315 5.92 4.33 9.56
C MET A 315 6.41 4.08 10.99
N ARG A 316 7.19 5.00 11.56
CA ARG A 316 7.69 4.92 12.93
C ARG A 316 6.59 4.96 13.97
N GLU A 317 5.72 5.97 13.93
CA GLU A 317 4.58 6.10 14.84
C GLU A 317 3.71 4.84 14.86
N LEU A 318 3.34 4.32 13.67
CA LEU A 318 2.53 3.10 13.59
C LEU A 318 3.27 1.85 14.06
N THR A 319 4.58 1.76 13.81
CA THR A 319 5.38 0.61 14.27
C THR A 319 5.49 0.59 15.79
N LEU A 320 5.71 1.74 16.42
CA LEU A 320 5.72 1.90 17.88
C LEU A 320 4.35 1.59 18.48
N GLU A 321 3.26 2.06 17.88
CA GLU A 321 1.91 1.75 18.34
C GLU A 321 1.63 0.24 18.24
N ILE A 322 2.05 -0.41 17.13
CA ILE A 322 1.95 -1.87 17.00
C ILE A 322 2.76 -2.57 18.11
N ALA A 323 3.99 -2.15 18.36
CA ALA A 323 4.84 -2.71 19.42
C ALA A 323 4.17 -2.60 20.80
N GLN A 324 3.64 -1.43 21.15
CA GLN A 324 2.90 -1.22 22.40
C GLN A 324 1.67 -2.13 22.50
N ARG A 325 0.90 -2.29 21.42
CA ARG A 325 -0.26 -3.20 21.44
C ARG A 325 0.15 -4.67 21.57
N LEU A 326 1.30 -5.06 21.03
CA LEU A 326 1.87 -6.41 21.20
C LEU A 326 2.36 -6.65 22.64
N GLU A 327 2.92 -5.63 23.30
CA GLU A 327 3.21 -5.61 24.75
C GLU A 327 1.94 -5.68 25.61
N GLY A 328 0.77 -5.36 25.06
CA GLY A 328 -0.52 -5.45 25.74
C GLY A 328 -1.07 -4.12 26.25
N TYR A 329 -0.43 -2.99 25.91
CA TYR A 329 -0.99 -1.67 26.15
C TYR A 329 -2.41 -1.56 25.54
N TYR A 330 -3.31 -0.90 26.25
CA TYR A 330 -4.73 -0.77 25.86
C TYR A 330 -5.47 -2.11 25.66
N GLY A 331 -5.01 -3.20 26.28
CA GLY A 331 -5.55 -4.56 26.08
C GLY A 331 -5.02 -5.25 24.82
N GLY A 332 -4.13 -4.59 24.08
CA GLY A 332 -3.50 -5.06 22.85
C GLY A 332 -4.45 -5.25 21.67
N PHE A 333 -4.08 -6.11 20.72
CA PHE A 333 -4.93 -6.42 19.56
C PHE A 333 -5.94 -7.50 19.91
N ILE A 334 -7.22 -7.15 19.92
CA ILE A 334 -8.32 -8.10 20.09
C ILE A 334 -8.44 -8.94 18.82
N GLY A 335 -8.51 -10.27 18.96
CA GLY A 335 -8.66 -11.20 17.84
C GLY A 335 -7.38 -11.54 17.08
N ILE A 336 -6.23 -10.92 17.42
CA ILE A 336 -4.96 -11.23 16.74
C ILE A 336 -4.54 -12.68 16.95
N ARG A 337 -3.98 -13.27 15.90
CA ARG A 337 -3.46 -14.64 15.89
C ARG A 337 -2.02 -14.69 15.43
N PHE A 338 -1.31 -15.71 15.89
CA PHE A 338 0.07 -16.00 15.48
C PHE A 338 0.22 -17.40 14.87
N ASN A 339 -0.86 -18.17 14.82
CA ASN A 339 -0.91 -19.48 14.20
C ASN A 339 -2.31 -19.72 13.64
N LYS A 340 -2.44 -20.55 12.61
CA LYS A 340 -3.73 -20.92 12.00
C LYS A 340 -4.71 -21.62 12.95
N ASP A 341 -4.17 -22.27 14.00
CA ASP A 341 -4.93 -23.00 15.01
C ASP A 341 -5.27 -22.14 16.23
N ASP A 342 -4.76 -20.92 16.27
CA ASP A 342 -5.06 -19.95 17.32
C ASP A 342 -6.49 -19.42 17.14
N ARG A 343 -7.23 -19.34 18.24
CA ARG A 343 -8.58 -18.76 18.24
C ARG A 343 -8.55 -17.24 18.19
N GLY A 344 -7.41 -16.65 18.55
CA GLY A 344 -7.20 -15.21 18.60
C GLY A 344 -7.31 -14.67 20.02
N ARG A 345 -6.53 -13.63 20.29
CA ARG A 345 -6.49 -12.97 21.62
C ARG A 345 -7.88 -12.48 22.04
N ALA A 346 -8.19 -12.64 23.32
CA ALA A 346 -9.46 -12.30 23.97
C ALA A 346 -10.68 -13.16 23.59
N VAL A 347 -10.58 -14.04 22.59
CA VAL A 347 -11.67 -14.98 22.28
C VAL A 347 -11.77 -15.98 23.44
N ARG A 348 -12.91 -15.95 24.15
CA ARG A 348 -13.15 -16.74 25.38
C ARG A 348 -12.15 -16.45 26.53
N GLY A 349 -11.60 -15.24 26.56
CA GLY A 349 -10.65 -14.83 27.61
C GLY A 349 -9.21 -15.30 27.39
N GLU A 350 -8.90 -15.97 26.29
CA GLU A 350 -7.54 -16.44 26.01
C GLU A 350 -6.57 -15.26 25.85
N ARG A 351 -5.44 -15.26 26.59
CA ARG A 351 -4.32 -14.30 26.46
C ARG A 351 -4.67 -12.82 26.69
N LEU A 352 -5.68 -12.53 27.51
CA LEU A 352 -5.95 -11.16 27.98
C LEU A 352 -5.04 -10.73 29.12
N GLU A 353 -4.77 -11.65 30.05
CA GLU A 353 -4.11 -11.35 31.32
C GLU A 353 -2.59 -11.19 31.20
N GLN A 354 -1.98 -11.80 30.18
CA GLN A 354 -0.53 -11.83 30.01
C GLN A 354 -0.12 -11.16 28.69
N PRO A 355 1.01 -10.44 28.67
CA PRO A 355 1.60 -9.98 27.42
C PRO A 355 1.89 -11.17 26.50
N LEU A 356 1.96 -10.91 25.20
CA LEU A 356 2.36 -11.94 24.24
C LEU A 356 3.80 -12.40 24.54
N PRO A 357 4.16 -13.68 24.31
CA PRO A 357 5.53 -14.12 24.42
C PRO A 357 6.48 -13.32 23.53
N ASP A 358 7.68 -13.02 24.04
CA ASP A 358 8.76 -12.28 23.34
C ASP A 358 8.92 -12.61 21.85
N PRO A 359 9.04 -13.89 21.41
CA PRO A 359 9.27 -14.18 19.99
C PRO A 359 8.14 -13.72 19.07
N LEU A 360 6.92 -13.54 19.59
CA LEU A 360 5.76 -13.06 18.83
C LEU A 360 5.65 -11.53 18.83
N ARG A 361 6.45 -10.85 19.65
CA ARG A 361 6.48 -9.38 19.79
C ARG A 361 7.62 -8.73 19.04
N VAL A 362 8.66 -9.49 18.69
CA VAL A 362 9.86 -8.95 18.02
C VAL A 362 9.48 -8.29 16.70
N ILE A 363 9.67 -6.97 16.64
CA ILE A 363 9.65 -6.18 15.42
C ILE A 363 11.08 -5.90 15.01
N ARG A 364 11.43 -6.20 13.76
CA ARG A 364 12.77 -5.95 13.22
C ARG A 364 12.71 -4.80 12.22
N VAL A 365 13.47 -3.74 12.42
CA VAL A 365 13.49 -2.53 11.59
C VAL A 365 14.86 -2.39 10.92
N GLY A 366 14.87 -2.34 9.59
CA GLY A 366 16.04 -1.98 8.79
C GLY A 366 15.91 -0.54 8.30
N LEU A 367 16.94 0.30 8.52
CA LEU A 367 17.00 1.68 8.03
C LEU A 367 18.10 1.82 6.98
N GLY A 368 17.77 2.42 5.83
CA GLY A 368 18.74 2.59 4.74
C GLY A 368 19.92 3.47 5.16
N GLU A 369 21.13 2.93 5.12
CA GLU A 369 22.37 3.62 5.52
C GLU A 369 22.61 4.90 4.70
N TRP A 370 22.15 4.91 3.46
CA TRP A 370 22.29 6.03 2.52
C TRP A 370 21.48 7.28 2.92
N TYR A 371 20.58 7.21 3.90
CA TYR A 371 19.77 8.34 4.35
C TYR A 371 19.92 8.61 5.85
N GLY A 372 20.70 9.64 6.21
CA GLY A 372 20.67 10.29 7.53
C GLY A 372 20.65 9.33 8.73
N LEU A 373 21.33 8.19 8.59
CA LEU A 373 21.08 6.98 9.36
C LEU A 373 21.17 7.20 10.87
N GLU A 374 22.20 7.90 11.33
CA GLU A 374 22.49 8.12 12.75
C GLU A 374 21.31 8.78 13.47
N LYS A 375 20.80 9.89 12.93
CA LYS A 375 19.70 10.66 13.52
C LYS A 375 18.41 9.87 13.58
N GLU A 376 18.07 9.17 12.50
CA GLU A 376 16.86 8.35 12.47
C GLU A 376 16.98 7.15 13.41
N MET A 377 18.13 6.45 13.44
CA MET A 377 18.36 5.34 14.35
C MET A 377 18.23 5.75 15.82
N GLU A 378 18.84 6.88 16.20
CA GLU A 378 18.72 7.42 17.55
C GLU A 378 17.27 7.73 17.89
N LEU A 379 16.53 8.35 16.97
CA LEU A 379 15.12 8.70 17.17
C LEU A 379 14.23 7.46 17.34
N TRP A 380 14.45 6.42 16.53
CA TRP A 380 13.75 5.14 16.69
C TRP A 380 14.04 4.48 18.04
N LYS A 381 15.31 4.45 18.46
CA LYS A 381 15.71 3.86 19.75
C LYS A 381 15.14 4.64 20.93
N LEU A 382 15.19 5.98 20.88
CA LEU A 382 14.67 6.85 21.92
C LEU A 382 13.15 6.72 22.05
N GLU A 383 12.41 6.83 20.93
CA GLU A 383 10.96 6.68 20.96
C GLU A 383 10.52 5.26 21.37
N ALA A 384 11.28 4.21 21.01
CA ALA A 384 11.03 2.84 21.48
C ALA A 384 11.26 2.69 23.00
N ALA A 385 12.35 3.26 23.51
CA ALA A 385 12.64 3.27 24.94
C ALA A 385 11.56 4.04 25.74
N ASP A 386 11.15 5.21 25.25
CA ASP A 386 10.06 6.02 25.84
C ASP A 386 8.72 5.28 25.82
N ALA A 387 8.45 4.53 24.75
CA ALA A 387 7.28 3.67 24.63
C ALA A 387 7.36 2.40 25.48
N GLY A 388 8.51 2.08 26.08
CA GLY A 388 8.75 0.86 26.85
C GLY A 388 8.63 -0.41 26.01
N VAL A 389 9.05 -0.37 24.73
CA VAL A 389 8.98 -1.48 23.78
C VAL A 389 10.36 -1.85 23.27
N ASP A 390 10.60 -3.13 22.99
CA ASP A 390 11.84 -3.61 22.38
C ASP A 390 11.66 -3.75 20.86
N ILE A 391 12.52 -3.08 20.09
CA ILE A 391 12.53 -3.10 18.63
C ILE A 391 13.97 -3.28 18.15
N ASP A 392 14.20 -4.30 17.33
CA ASP A 392 15.52 -4.58 16.74
C ASP A 392 15.77 -3.64 15.55
N VAL A 393 16.36 -2.48 15.81
CA VAL A 393 16.69 -1.46 14.79
C VAL A 393 18.13 -1.62 14.30
N LYS A 394 18.30 -1.89 13.00
CA LYS A 394 19.61 -2.08 12.37
C LYS A 394 19.78 -1.27 11.09
N PRO A 395 21.02 -0.89 10.73
CA PRO A 395 21.33 -0.35 9.43
C PRO A 395 21.05 -1.38 8.32
N MET A 396 20.82 -0.88 7.11
CA MET A 396 20.50 -1.66 5.93
C MET A 396 21.16 -1.06 4.70
N ASP A 397 21.81 -1.89 3.89
CA ASP A 397 22.48 -1.43 2.67
C ASP A 397 21.46 -1.02 1.57
N GLU A 398 21.98 -0.51 0.45
CA GLU A 398 21.12 -0.14 -0.69
C GLU A 398 20.39 -1.32 -1.34
N TRP A 399 20.80 -2.56 -1.03
CA TRP A 399 20.23 -3.82 -1.52
C TRP A 399 19.27 -4.48 -0.54
N GLY A 400 18.97 -3.82 0.58
CA GLY A 400 18.00 -4.29 1.58
C GLY A 400 18.56 -5.32 2.56
N ARG A 401 19.87 -5.54 2.59
CA ARG A 401 20.53 -6.44 3.55
C ARG A 401 20.80 -5.68 4.84
N ARG A 402 20.44 -6.28 5.96
CA ARG A 402 20.74 -5.74 7.28
C ARG A 402 22.23 -5.84 7.57
N LEU A 403 22.76 -4.76 8.11
CA LEU A 403 24.13 -4.62 8.53
C LEU A 403 24.22 -4.76 10.05
N ASP A 404 25.36 -5.22 10.53
CA ASP A 404 25.71 -5.15 11.95
C ASP A 404 26.23 -3.75 12.31
N GLU A 405 26.64 -3.55 13.56
CA GLU A 405 27.20 -2.28 14.05
C GLU A 405 28.53 -1.92 13.37
N SER A 406 29.21 -2.88 12.74
CA SER A 406 30.45 -2.67 11.99
C SER A 406 30.22 -2.33 10.51
N GLY A 407 28.97 -2.33 10.05
CA GLY A 407 28.62 -2.19 8.63
C GLY A 407 28.77 -3.48 7.82
N THR A 408 28.98 -4.62 8.45
CA THR A 408 29.08 -5.93 7.80
C THR A 408 27.69 -6.56 7.65
N VAL A 409 27.42 -7.21 6.51
CA VAL A 409 26.14 -7.89 6.26
C VAL A 409 25.94 -9.03 7.26
N LEU A 410 24.78 -9.08 7.94
CA LEU A 410 24.46 -10.18 8.86
C LEU A 410 24.37 -11.52 8.10
N PRO A 411 24.81 -12.64 8.72
CA PRO A 411 24.79 -13.96 8.10
C PRO A 411 23.35 -14.43 7.78
N GLY A 412 23.21 -15.27 6.76
CA GLY A 412 21.92 -15.84 6.34
C GLY A 412 21.11 -14.98 5.37
N GLN A 413 21.65 -13.85 4.91
CA GLN A 413 21.05 -12.96 3.92
C GLN A 413 21.58 -13.18 2.49
N GLU A 414 22.14 -14.35 2.24
CA GLU A 414 22.66 -14.72 0.92
C GLU A 414 21.50 -15.13 0.01
N ILE A 415 21.44 -14.51 -1.18
CA ILE A 415 20.49 -14.94 -2.21
C ILE A 415 21.09 -16.19 -2.85
N ALA A 416 20.47 -17.34 -2.63
CA ALA A 416 20.86 -18.59 -3.27
C ALA A 416 20.95 -18.40 -4.80
N GLU A 417 22.08 -18.81 -5.39
CA GLU A 417 22.28 -18.71 -6.83
C GLU A 417 21.19 -19.50 -7.58
N GLY A 418 20.60 -18.90 -8.60
CA GLY A 418 19.55 -19.52 -9.42
C GLY A 418 18.13 -19.43 -8.85
N VAL A 419 17.93 -18.93 -7.64
CA VAL A 419 16.58 -18.65 -7.12
C VAL A 419 16.16 -17.27 -7.58
N GLU A 420 15.32 -17.23 -8.61
CA GLU A 420 14.73 -16.00 -9.13
C GLU A 420 13.32 -15.81 -8.58
N TYR A 421 13.03 -14.60 -8.14
CA TYR A 421 11.69 -14.20 -7.76
C TYR A 421 10.73 -14.26 -8.96
N GLN A 422 9.59 -14.93 -8.81
CA GLN A 422 8.56 -14.95 -9.84
C GLN A 422 7.49 -13.90 -9.51
N ALA A 423 7.09 -13.08 -10.49
CA ALA A 423 6.10 -12.02 -10.27
C ALA A 423 4.75 -12.54 -9.70
N GLY A 424 4.41 -13.81 -9.96
CA GLY A 424 3.21 -14.46 -9.40
C GLY A 424 3.32 -14.86 -7.93
N GLU A 425 4.51 -14.84 -7.35
CA GLU A 425 4.74 -15.05 -5.90
C GLU A 425 4.45 -13.79 -5.09
N GLN A 426 4.29 -12.62 -5.76
CA GLN A 426 3.80 -11.45 -5.05
C GLN A 426 2.35 -11.70 -4.69
N GLU A 427 2.11 -11.97 -3.41
CA GLU A 427 0.76 -11.95 -2.88
C GLU A 427 0.20 -10.56 -3.14
N THR A 428 -0.78 -10.48 -4.04
CA THR A 428 -1.41 -9.22 -4.37
C THR A 428 -2.12 -8.74 -3.13
N PHE A 429 -1.55 -7.71 -2.51
CA PHE A 429 -2.26 -6.92 -1.52
C PHE A 429 -3.52 -6.37 -2.20
N ASP A 430 -4.69 -6.78 -1.74
CA ASP A 430 -5.98 -6.25 -2.20
C ASP A 430 -6.04 -4.75 -1.85
N SER A 431 -5.47 -3.92 -2.72
CA SER A 431 -5.52 -2.47 -2.62
C SER A 431 -6.91 -1.92 -2.96
N GLU A 432 -7.84 -2.77 -3.40
CA GLU A 432 -9.19 -2.41 -3.83
C GLU A 432 -10.22 -2.37 -2.68
N ASP A 433 -9.81 -2.67 -1.44
CA ASP A 433 -10.68 -2.68 -0.26
C ASP A 433 -11.18 -1.30 0.22
N ASP A 434 -10.91 -0.21 -0.52
CA ASP A 434 -11.32 1.15 -0.12
C ASP A 434 -12.84 1.40 -0.25
N ASP A 435 -13.60 0.56 -0.98
CA ASP A 435 -15.04 0.78 -1.23
C ASP A 435 -16.00 -0.23 -0.56
N ASP A 436 -15.51 -1.31 0.05
CA ASP A 436 -16.39 -2.37 0.61
C ASP A 436 -16.72 -2.19 2.10
N ALA A 437 -16.21 -1.16 2.75
CA ALA A 437 -16.31 -1.00 4.21
C ALA A 437 -17.73 -0.72 4.75
N ILE A 438 -18.73 -0.41 3.91
CA ILE A 438 -20.10 -0.13 4.38
C ILE A 438 -21.14 -0.55 3.32
N LYS A 439 -21.09 -1.81 2.90
CA LYS A 439 -22.29 -2.50 2.40
C LYS A 439 -22.51 -3.77 3.21
N ASP A 440 -22.46 -3.64 4.53
CA ASP A 440 -22.97 -4.67 5.43
C ASP A 440 -24.49 -4.75 5.20
N GLU A 441 -24.89 -5.70 4.36
CA GLU A 441 -25.82 -6.81 4.65
C GLU A 441 -27.06 -6.56 5.55
N GLU A 442 -27.52 -5.33 5.75
CA GLU A 442 -28.88 -5.04 6.21
C GLU A 442 -29.84 -5.16 5.02
N GLY A 443 -30.12 -6.40 4.63
CA GLY A 443 -31.27 -6.74 3.79
C GLY A 443 -30.91 -7.52 2.55
N GLY A 444 -30.89 -8.84 2.67
CA GLY A 444 -31.05 -9.73 1.52
C GLY A 444 -30.23 -11.00 1.63
N ASP A 445 -30.82 -12.04 2.22
CA ASP A 445 -30.62 -13.42 1.76
C ASP A 445 -31.18 -13.55 0.33
N GLU A 446 -30.65 -12.78 -0.62
CA GLU A 446 -30.91 -12.94 -2.04
C GLU A 446 -29.62 -13.44 -2.66
N ASP A 447 -29.52 -14.77 -2.73
CA ASP A 447 -28.62 -15.48 -3.63
C ASP A 447 -28.78 -14.91 -5.05
N GLU A 448 -27.96 -13.94 -5.43
CA GLU A 448 -27.83 -13.50 -6.82
C GLU A 448 -27.19 -14.65 -7.61
N ALA A 449 -28.05 -15.47 -8.19
CA ALA A 449 -27.68 -16.47 -9.18
C ALA A 449 -27.01 -15.78 -10.38
N ALA A 450 -25.71 -16.02 -10.55
CA ALA A 450 -24.99 -15.70 -11.76
C ALA A 450 -25.57 -16.52 -12.93
N HIS A 451 -26.47 -15.92 -13.70
CA HIS A 451 -26.97 -16.53 -14.93
C HIS A 451 -25.91 -16.45 -16.04
N GLY A 452 -25.23 -17.57 -16.28
CA GLY A 452 -24.56 -17.85 -17.55
C GLY A 452 -25.60 -17.98 -18.66
N GLY A 453 -25.78 -16.91 -19.43
CA GLY A 453 -26.56 -16.92 -20.66
C GLY A 453 -25.64 -17.04 -21.86
N GLU A 454 -25.41 -18.25 -22.36
CA GLU A 454 -24.98 -18.45 -23.74
C GLU A 454 -26.10 -17.97 -24.67
N GLN A 455 -25.91 -16.80 -25.27
CA GLN A 455 -26.67 -16.40 -26.45
C GLN A 455 -25.86 -16.76 -27.69
N GLN A 456 -26.18 -17.91 -28.29
CA GLN A 456 -25.90 -18.18 -29.70
C GLN A 456 -26.63 -17.14 -30.55
N THR A 457 -25.92 -16.09 -30.96
CA THR A 457 -26.40 -15.22 -32.04
C THR A 457 -26.07 -15.88 -33.37
N VAL A 458 -27.11 -16.42 -34.02
CA VAL A 458 -27.10 -16.77 -35.44
C VAL A 458 -26.90 -15.47 -36.24
N LYS A 459 -25.73 -15.30 -36.85
CA LYS A 459 -25.49 -14.20 -37.81
C LYS A 459 -25.70 -14.70 -39.23
N ALA A 460 -26.77 -14.19 -39.84
CA ALA A 460 -27.02 -14.20 -41.28
C ALA A 460 -25.91 -13.46 -42.04
N GLY A 461 -25.57 -13.98 -43.22
CA GLY A 461 -24.38 -13.61 -43.98
C GLY A 461 -24.46 -12.33 -44.83
N SER A 462 -23.30 -11.98 -45.39
CA SER A 462 -23.08 -11.14 -46.58
C SER A 462 -21.56 -11.04 -46.87
N PRO A 463 -21.12 -10.66 -48.09
CA PRO A 463 -20.41 -11.58 -48.99
C PRO A 463 -18.90 -11.37 -49.10
N ALA A 464 -18.29 -12.40 -49.69
CA ALA A 464 -16.88 -12.57 -49.99
C ALA A 464 -16.24 -11.42 -50.79
N LYS A 465 -15.04 -11.01 -50.34
CA LYS A 465 -14.07 -10.27 -51.14
C LYS A 465 -12.78 -11.09 -51.27
N SER A 466 -12.49 -11.40 -52.53
CA SER A 466 -11.23 -11.79 -53.18
C SER A 466 -9.99 -12.04 -52.31
N ARG A 467 -9.52 -13.30 -52.40
CA ARG A 467 -8.13 -13.75 -52.22
C ARG A 467 -7.15 -12.94 -53.07
N LYS A 468 -6.03 -12.53 -52.48
CA LYS A 468 -4.75 -12.31 -53.17
C LYS A 468 -3.65 -13.03 -52.41
N ASP A 469 -2.86 -13.76 -53.17
CA ASP A 469 -1.77 -14.63 -52.77
C ASP A 469 -0.60 -13.86 -52.15
N ALA A 470 0.08 -14.50 -51.17
CA ALA A 470 1.45 -14.19 -50.80
C ALA A 470 2.14 -15.43 -50.20
N VAL A 471 2.82 -16.14 -51.11
CA VAL A 471 4.07 -16.91 -51.00
C VAL A 471 4.75 -16.97 -49.61
N ALA A 472 4.97 -18.19 -49.13
CA ALA A 472 5.87 -18.53 -48.04
C ALA A 472 7.26 -18.94 -48.56
N PRO A 473 8.38 -18.61 -47.88
CA PRO A 473 9.67 -19.21 -48.18
C PRO A 473 9.96 -20.45 -47.30
N MET A 474 10.44 -21.49 -47.97
CA MET A 474 11.09 -22.68 -47.41
C MET A 474 12.26 -22.31 -46.50
N VAL A 475 12.37 -22.99 -45.36
CA VAL A 475 13.64 -23.15 -44.64
C VAL A 475 13.86 -24.65 -44.43
N GLN A 476 14.87 -25.17 -45.11
CA GLN A 476 15.48 -26.48 -44.86
C GLN A 476 16.67 -26.26 -43.91
N ASN A 477 16.82 -27.10 -42.90
CA ASN A 477 18.09 -27.46 -42.26
C ASN A 477 17.85 -28.81 -41.56
N ALA A 478 18.30 -29.93 -42.15
CA ALA A 478 19.66 -30.47 -42.10
C ALA A 478 20.00 -31.05 -40.71
N VAL A 479 19.65 -32.33 -40.55
CA VAL A 479 20.16 -33.25 -39.54
C VAL A 479 21.54 -33.72 -40.00
N SER A 480 22.56 -33.64 -39.15
CA SER A 480 23.78 -34.43 -39.30
C SER A 480 24.13 -35.11 -37.98
N VAL A 481 24.43 -36.39 -38.14
CA VAL A 481 24.61 -37.45 -37.16
C VAL A 481 26.07 -37.45 -36.70
N GLY A 482 26.28 -37.65 -35.39
CA GLY A 482 27.60 -37.85 -34.81
C GLY A 482 28.16 -39.26 -35.05
N VAL A 483 29.48 -39.32 -35.14
CA VAL A 483 30.33 -40.48 -34.80
C VAL A 483 31.29 -40.00 -33.72
#